data_AF-A0A1J1GZT9-F1
#
_entry.id   AF-A0A1J1GZT9-F1
#
_cell.length_a   1.000
_cell.length_b   1.000
_cell.length_c   1.000
_cell.angle_alpha   90.00
_cell.angle_beta   90.00
_cell.angle_gamma   90.00
#
_symmetry.space_group_name_H-M   'P 1'
#
loop_
_entity.id
_entity.type
_entity.pdbx_description
1 polymer ?
#
loop_
_entity_poly.entity_id
_entity_poly.type
_entity_poly.pdbx_seq_one_letter_code
_entity_poly.pdbx_strand_id
1 'polypeptide(L)'
;MALLYNEGCKNSDDDFTKCDVFLCFIKKTKFRTLYCDPTFKSVIKYISGNISNDLSKNIFTHEVTEPLENRDSKITILSNDNKNGIVFLLEVYPYKRFLISNTYLCRIRKINQKLTLCEYIQEKYFEKRLSFRSFDVINREDDNNHQFGLKDITNPRHTINKLKYDDIFFSKDSCHFTTEGFDKIHVCRYSICKKNDRGHIVCKDAKFNGNLINIKEYINYEENQKYIYLPNNCIEENGNFHCTPYLCKYEKMNELYPCDKLEISAVKGINPYIESSEMRSTNSRIIPHENDVRPSTIFAISFFPFLIMLVFIWCYIYKKLRRNRRKGKVARSKEP
;
A
#
# COMPACT_ATOMS: atom_id res chain seq x y z
N MET A 1 12.59 -1.67 2.30
CA MET A 1 11.77 -1.60 1.07
C MET A 1 12.43 -0.61 0.13
N ALA A 2 12.11 -0.68 -1.15
CA ALA A 2 12.57 0.26 -2.15
C ALA A 2 11.37 0.79 -2.94
N LEU A 3 11.40 2.06 -3.31
CA LEU A 3 10.40 2.68 -4.15
C LEU A 3 11.00 2.95 -5.52
N LEU A 4 10.31 2.53 -6.58
CA LEU A 4 10.62 2.91 -7.94
C LEU A 4 9.61 3.95 -8.40
N TYR A 5 10.12 5.11 -8.82
CA TYR A 5 9.33 6.17 -9.43
C TYR A 5 9.68 6.30 -10.91
N ASN A 6 8.71 6.07 -11.79
CA ASN A 6 8.84 6.27 -13.23
C ASN A 6 8.33 7.67 -13.59
N GLU A 7 9.26 8.56 -13.95
CA GLU A 7 8.92 9.92 -14.37
C GLU A 7 8.29 9.95 -15.76
N GLY A 8 8.64 8.99 -16.62
CA GLY A 8 8.06 8.82 -17.93
C GLY A 8 8.86 7.83 -18.79
N CYS A 9 8.17 7.27 -19.77
CA CYS A 9 8.79 6.43 -20.79
C CYS A 9 8.77 7.16 -22.13
N LYS A 10 9.91 7.20 -22.81
CA LYS A 10 10.01 7.67 -24.19
C LYS A 10 9.79 6.48 -25.10
N ASN A 11 8.82 6.61 -26.00
CA ASN A 11 8.72 5.71 -27.15
C ASN A 11 9.98 5.95 -27.99
N SER A 12 10.77 4.90 -28.18
CA SER A 12 11.82 4.93 -29.19
C SER A 12 11.35 4.11 -30.38
N ASP A 13 11.82 4.46 -31.57
CA ASP A 13 11.51 3.73 -32.81
C ASP A 13 12.12 2.31 -32.82
N ASP A 14 12.95 1.97 -31.83
CA ASP A 14 13.48 0.64 -31.58
C ASP A 14 12.46 -0.25 -30.82
N ASP A 15 12.66 -1.58 -30.84
CA ASP A 15 11.87 -2.57 -30.07
C ASP A 15 11.90 -2.39 -28.53
N PHE A 16 12.55 -1.33 -28.03
CA PHE A 16 12.76 -1.08 -26.60
C PHE A 16 12.12 0.23 -26.16
N THR A 17 11.38 0.18 -25.05
CA THR A 17 10.91 1.39 -24.35
C THR A 17 11.94 1.80 -23.31
N LYS A 18 12.42 3.05 -23.38
CA LYS A 18 13.33 3.62 -22.36
C LYS A 18 12.52 4.45 -21.37
N CYS A 19 12.68 4.18 -20.08
CA CYS A 19 11.97 4.89 -19.01
C CYS A 19 12.93 5.54 -18.03
N ASP A 20 12.61 6.75 -17.60
CA ASP A 20 13.36 7.50 -16.59
C ASP A 20 12.87 7.08 -15.20
N VAL A 21 13.60 6.16 -14.56
CA VAL A 21 13.22 5.56 -13.28
C VAL A 21 14.18 5.96 -12.16
N PHE A 22 13.62 6.36 -11.03
CA PHE A 22 14.33 6.74 -9.81
C PHE A 22 14.08 5.71 -8.71
N LEU A 23 15.13 5.37 -7.96
CA LEU A 23 15.12 4.39 -6.87
C LEU A 23 15.31 5.14 -5.57
N CYS A 24 14.36 4.96 -4.67
CA CYS A 24 14.37 5.59 -3.37
C CYS A 24 14.38 4.50 -2.29
N PHE A 25 15.44 4.44 -1.51
CA PHE A 25 15.52 3.50 -0.40
C PHE A 25 14.65 4.00 0.77
N ILE A 26 13.62 3.23 1.11
CA ILE A 26 12.75 3.56 2.25
C ILE A 26 13.40 3.02 3.52
N LYS A 27 13.97 3.93 4.32
CA LYS A 27 14.45 3.69 5.68
C LYS A 27 13.38 4.12 6.68
N LYS A 28 13.26 3.44 7.83
CA LYS A 28 12.32 3.80 8.92
C LYS A 28 12.83 5.03 9.69
N THR A 29 13.11 6.15 9.02
CA THR A 29 13.62 7.39 9.63
C THR A 29 12.57 8.49 9.54
N LYS A 30 12.12 9.01 10.68
CA LYS A 30 11.06 10.05 10.73
C LYS A 30 11.59 11.49 10.53
N PHE A 31 12.90 11.71 10.64
CA PHE A 31 13.47 13.05 10.75
C PHE A 31 14.08 13.59 9.46
N ARG A 32 14.43 12.72 8.51
CA ARG A 32 15.15 13.10 7.29
C ARG A 32 14.28 12.88 6.07
N THR A 33 14.29 13.86 5.16
CA THR A 33 13.76 13.67 3.81
C THR A 33 14.60 12.60 3.13
N LEU A 34 13.94 11.62 2.52
CA LEU A 34 14.61 10.61 1.71
C LEU A 34 14.85 11.16 0.32
N TYR A 35 15.93 10.75 -0.32
CA TYR A 35 16.27 11.15 -1.69
C TYR A 35 16.28 9.92 -2.58
N CYS A 36 15.90 10.12 -3.83
CA CYS A 36 16.00 9.09 -4.86
C CYS A 36 17.23 9.31 -5.72
N ASP A 37 17.81 8.21 -6.18
CA ASP A 37 18.90 8.23 -7.14
C ASP A 37 18.38 7.79 -8.51
N PRO A 38 18.85 8.39 -9.62
CA PRO A 38 18.55 7.90 -10.94
C PRO A 38 19.03 6.45 -11.05
N THR A 39 18.09 5.55 -11.34
CA THR A 39 18.36 4.11 -11.40
C THR A 39 18.69 3.72 -12.82
N PHE A 40 19.29 2.55 -12.99
CA PHE A 40 19.45 1.92 -14.28
C PHE A 40 20.38 2.63 -15.27
N LYS A 41 21.28 3.52 -14.78
CA LYS A 41 22.33 4.14 -15.62
C LYS A 41 23.14 3.10 -16.41
N SER A 42 23.30 1.91 -15.84
CA SER A 42 23.87 0.74 -16.52
C SER A 42 23.22 -0.52 -15.94
N VAL A 43 22.43 -1.24 -16.75
CA VAL A 43 21.70 -2.44 -16.33
C VAL A 43 21.96 -3.58 -17.28
N ILE A 44 22.10 -4.77 -16.74
CA ILE A 44 22.02 -6.01 -17.50
C ILE A 44 20.66 -6.63 -17.25
N LYS A 45 19.96 -6.93 -18.34
CA LYS A 45 18.65 -7.57 -18.35
C LYS A 45 18.83 -9.07 -18.51
N TYR A 46 18.33 -9.84 -17.55
CA TYR A 46 18.20 -11.28 -17.66
C TYR A 46 16.73 -11.67 -17.75
N ILE A 47 16.43 -12.69 -18.55
CA ILE A 47 15.11 -13.34 -18.54
C ILE A 47 15.30 -14.66 -17.80
N SER A 48 14.60 -14.84 -16.70
CA SER A 48 14.65 -16.08 -15.94
C SER A 48 14.05 -17.23 -16.75
N GLY A 49 14.86 -18.25 -17.03
CA GLY A 49 14.41 -19.50 -17.65
C GLY A 49 13.97 -20.58 -16.66
N ASN A 50 13.89 -20.27 -15.35
CA ASN A 50 13.63 -21.27 -14.33
C ASN A 50 12.18 -21.79 -14.39
N ILE A 51 12.04 -23.05 -14.84
CA ILE A 51 10.77 -23.78 -15.02
C ILE A 51 10.03 -24.00 -13.69
N SER A 52 10.73 -23.97 -12.54
CA SER A 52 10.13 -24.16 -11.21
C SER A 52 9.36 -22.95 -10.68
N ASN A 53 9.51 -21.79 -11.33
CA ASN A 53 8.76 -20.58 -11.01
C ASN A 53 7.30 -20.75 -11.41
N ASP A 54 6.39 -20.38 -10.51
CA ASP A 54 4.95 -20.30 -10.80
C ASP A 54 4.47 -18.91 -10.43
N LEU A 55 4.73 -17.97 -11.34
CA LEU A 55 4.38 -16.56 -11.15
C LEU A 55 2.88 -16.32 -11.25
N SER A 56 2.12 -17.26 -11.84
CA SER A 56 0.65 -17.24 -11.77
C SER A 56 0.13 -17.40 -10.35
N LYS A 57 0.96 -17.96 -9.45
CA LYS A 57 0.69 -18.09 -8.00
C LYS A 57 1.60 -17.22 -7.12
N ASN A 58 2.37 -16.30 -7.71
CA ASN A 58 3.42 -15.51 -7.04
C ASN A 58 4.45 -16.37 -6.32
N ILE A 59 4.95 -17.40 -6.99
CA ILE A 59 6.00 -18.29 -6.48
C ILE A 59 7.21 -18.20 -7.39
N PHE A 60 8.39 -18.02 -6.81
CA PHE A 60 9.64 -17.95 -7.56
C PHE A 60 10.82 -18.42 -6.71
N THR A 61 11.93 -18.78 -7.35
CA THR A 61 13.21 -19.05 -6.70
C THR A 61 14.20 -17.94 -7.08
N HIS A 62 14.90 -17.40 -6.09
CA HIS A 62 16.00 -16.48 -6.34
C HIS A 62 17.31 -17.27 -6.39
N GLU A 63 17.88 -17.36 -7.59
CA GLU A 63 19.22 -17.90 -7.79
C GLU A 63 20.24 -16.79 -7.61
N VAL A 64 21.20 -17.01 -6.72
CA VAL A 64 22.34 -16.10 -6.57
C VAL A 64 23.19 -16.25 -7.82
N THR A 65 23.52 -15.12 -8.43
CA THR A 65 24.38 -15.07 -9.61
C THR A 65 25.51 -14.12 -9.31
N GLU A 66 26.71 -14.43 -9.83
CA GLU A 66 27.87 -13.60 -9.56
C GLU A 66 27.66 -12.16 -10.08
N PRO A 67 28.08 -11.14 -9.31
CA PRO A 67 28.04 -9.76 -9.76
C PRO A 67 28.98 -9.63 -10.96
N LEU A 68 28.47 -9.06 -12.05
CA LEU A 68 29.33 -8.72 -13.18
C LEU A 68 30.19 -7.51 -12.81
N GLU A 69 31.50 -7.64 -13.04
CA GLU A 69 32.48 -6.58 -12.76
C GLU A 69 32.03 -5.24 -13.35
N ASN A 70 32.23 -4.15 -12.59
CA ASN A 70 31.97 -2.76 -12.98
C ASN A 70 30.50 -2.34 -13.16
N ARG A 71 29.53 -3.02 -12.54
CA ARG A 71 28.10 -2.63 -12.61
C ARG A 71 27.52 -2.25 -11.25
N ASP A 72 26.69 -1.21 -11.24
CA ASP A 72 26.04 -0.70 -10.03
C ASP A 72 24.69 -1.41 -9.73
N SER A 73 24.07 -2.02 -10.75
CA SER A 73 22.78 -2.70 -10.60
C SER A 73 22.52 -3.77 -11.67
N LYS A 74 21.65 -4.73 -11.35
CA LYS A 74 21.18 -5.79 -12.26
C LYS A 74 19.66 -5.96 -12.15
N ILE A 75 19.00 -6.22 -13.28
CA ILE A 75 17.58 -6.57 -13.33
C ILE A 75 17.41 -7.98 -13.90
N THR A 76 16.71 -8.83 -13.17
CA THR A 76 16.29 -10.15 -13.64
C THR A 76 14.78 -10.16 -13.79
N ILE A 77 14.28 -10.20 -15.02
CA ILE A 77 12.86 -10.31 -15.33
C ILE A 77 12.41 -11.74 -15.08
N LEU A 78 11.46 -11.90 -14.16
CA LEU A 78 10.86 -13.18 -13.82
C LEU A 78 9.63 -13.46 -14.70
N SER A 79 8.81 -12.43 -14.95
CA SER A 79 7.67 -12.49 -15.88
C SER A 79 7.59 -11.20 -16.67
N ASN A 80 7.25 -11.32 -17.96
CA ASN A 80 6.97 -10.19 -18.85
C ASN A 80 5.57 -10.33 -19.50
N ASP A 81 4.58 -10.69 -18.70
CA ASP A 81 3.19 -10.77 -19.16
C ASP A 81 2.43 -9.51 -18.76
N ASN A 82 2.04 -8.71 -19.76
CA ASN A 82 1.24 -7.50 -19.56
C ASN A 82 -0.13 -7.78 -18.90
N LYS A 83 -0.62 -9.02 -18.87
CA LYS A 83 -1.86 -9.40 -18.16
C LYS A 83 -1.65 -9.58 -16.66
N ASN A 84 -0.55 -10.21 -16.25
CA ASN A 84 -0.26 -10.53 -14.85
C ASN A 84 0.66 -9.48 -14.18
N GLY A 85 1.17 -8.55 -14.97
CA GLY A 85 2.19 -7.58 -14.59
C GLY A 85 3.59 -8.13 -14.82
N ILE A 86 4.55 -7.21 -14.94
CA ILE A 86 5.97 -7.52 -15.09
C ILE A 86 6.54 -7.66 -13.68
N VAL A 87 7.08 -8.84 -13.38
CA VAL A 87 7.71 -9.14 -12.10
C VAL A 87 9.20 -9.27 -12.33
N PHE A 88 10.01 -8.60 -11.51
CA PHE A 88 11.45 -8.60 -11.68
C PHE A 88 12.18 -8.45 -10.35
N LEU A 89 13.42 -8.95 -10.33
CA LEU A 89 14.38 -8.73 -9.28
C LEU A 89 15.24 -7.52 -9.63
N LEU A 90 15.47 -6.67 -8.63
CA LEU A 90 16.37 -5.55 -8.68
C LEU A 90 17.50 -5.80 -7.69
N GLU A 91 18.70 -6.05 -8.20
CA GLU A 91 19.92 -6.19 -7.41
C GLU A 91 20.70 -4.89 -7.49
N VAL A 92 21.04 -4.32 -6.34
CA VAL A 92 21.86 -3.10 -6.24
C VAL A 92 23.13 -3.41 -5.49
N TYR A 93 24.28 -3.07 -6.10
CA TYR A 93 25.61 -3.33 -5.54
C TYR A 93 26.17 -2.02 -4.96
N PRO A 94 26.06 -1.79 -3.64
CA PRO A 94 26.53 -0.55 -3.01
C PRO A 94 28.06 -0.39 -3.10
N TYR A 95 28.78 -1.49 -3.29
CA TYR A 95 30.23 -1.51 -3.38
C TYR A 95 30.66 -2.40 -4.55
N LYS A 96 31.33 -1.82 -5.54
CA LYS A 96 31.76 -2.47 -6.81
C LYS A 96 32.63 -3.73 -6.68
N ARG A 97 32.99 -4.15 -5.47
CA ARG A 97 33.92 -5.26 -5.17
C ARG A 97 33.37 -6.32 -4.21
N PHE A 98 32.15 -6.18 -3.69
CA PHE A 98 31.56 -7.16 -2.75
C PHE A 98 30.42 -7.95 -3.38
N LEU A 99 30.31 -9.23 -3.00
CA LEU A 99 29.24 -10.15 -3.39
C LEU A 99 27.87 -9.82 -2.75
N ILE A 100 27.81 -8.82 -1.86
CA ILE A 100 26.60 -8.49 -1.10
C ILE A 100 25.76 -7.49 -1.90
N SER A 101 24.75 -7.99 -2.60
CA SER A 101 23.74 -7.18 -3.26
C SER A 101 22.53 -6.98 -2.36
N ASN A 102 22.00 -5.75 -2.35
CA ASN A 102 20.65 -5.56 -1.85
C ASN A 102 19.67 -5.97 -2.95
N THR A 103 18.99 -7.10 -2.75
CA THR A 103 18.04 -7.65 -3.72
C THR A 103 16.60 -7.30 -3.33
N TYR A 104 15.85 -6.74 -4.27
CA TYR A 104 14.45 -6.37 -4.11
C TYR A 104 13.58 -7.07 -5.15
N LEU A 105 12.41 -7.55 -4.74
CA LEU A 105 11.38 -8.03 -5.67
C LEU A 105 10.41 -6.91 -5.96
N CYS A 106 10.21 -6.64 -7.24
CA CYS A 106 9.35 -5.58 -7.76
C CYS A 106 8.27 -6.17 -8.69
N ARG A 107 7.13 -5.50 -8.76
CA ARG A 107 6.08 -5.76 -9.75
C ARG A 107 5.51 -4.46 -10.27
N ILE A 108 5.44 -4.32 -11.59
CA ILE A 108 4.69 -3.24 -12.28
C ILE A 108 3.49 -3.85 -13.01
N ARG A 109 2.32 -3.21 -12.92
CA ARG A 109 1.13 -3.61 -13.67
C ARG A 109 1.25 -3.27 -15.15
N LYS A 110 1.76 -2.07 -15.45
CA LYS A 110 1.91 -1.50 -16.80
C LYS A 110 3.26 -0.79 -16.92
N ILE A 111 3.82 -0.75 -18.13
CA ILE A 111 5.15 -0.14 -18.39
C ILE A 111 5.20 1.32 -17.92
N ASN A 112 4.13 2.08 -18.17
CA ASN A 112 4.01 3.49 -17.80
C ASN A 112 3.53 3.71 -16.34
N GLN A 113 3.57 2.69 -15.50
CA GLN A 113 3.18 2.83 -14.11
C GLN A 113 4.17 3.74 -13.37
N LYS A 114 3.63 4.80 -12.75
CA LYS A 114 4.44 5.81 -12.07
C LYS A 114 5.11 5.33 -10.80
N LEU A 115 4.48 4.46 -10.01
CA LEU A 115 4.97 4.13 -8.68
C LEU A 115 4.93 2.64 -8.38
N THR A 116 6.03 2.10 -7.86
CA THR A 116 6.12 0.69 -7.43
C THR A 116 6.87 0.57 -6.12
N LEU A 117 6.29 -0.14 -5.16
CA LEU A 117 6.92 -0.49 -3.90
C LEU A 117 7.47 -1.92 -3.94
N CYS A 118 8.79 -2.03 -3.92
CA CYS A 118 9.51 -3.29 -3.92
C CYS A 118 9.86 -3.72 -2.50
N GLU A 119 9.83 -5.03 -2.26
CA GLU A 119 10.19 -5.60 -0.97
C GLU A 119 11.58 -6.23 -1.03
N TYR A 120 12.32 -6.07 0.08
CA TYR A 120 13.67 -6.60 0.23
C TYR A 120 13.62 -8.11 0.45
N ILE A 121 14.44 -8.86 -0.29
CA ILE A 121 14.62 -10.29 -0.07
C ILE A 121 15.73 -10.48 0.96
N GLN A 122 15.41 -11.13 2.07
CA GLN A 122 16.41 -11.45 3.09
C GLN A 122 17.39 -12.50 2.56
N GLU A 123 18.68 -12.33 2.83
CA GLU A 123 19.74 -13.25 2.37
C GLU A 123 19.48 -14.71 2.76
N LYS A 124 18.90 -14.95 3.95
CA LYS A 124 18.52 -16.29 4.44
C LYS A 124 17.47 -17.01 3.57
N TYR A 125 16.85 -16.29 2.63
CA TYR A 125 15.83 -16.79 1.70
C TYR A 125 16.38 -17.07 0.30
N PHE A 126 17.66 -16.78 0.04
CA PHE A 126 18.28 -17.10 -1.24
C PHE A 126 18.26 -18.61 -1.51
N GLU A 127 18.15 -18.99 -2.79
CA GLU A 127 18.04 -20.38 -3.30
C GLU A 127 16.79 -21.15 -2.83
N LYS A 128 15.97 -20.58 -1.95
CA LYS A 128 14.70 -21.17 -1.53
C LYS A 128 13.61 -20.79 -2.52
N ARG A 129 12.63 -21.68 -2.63
CA ARG A 129 11.36 -21.34 -3.27
C ARG A 129 10.60 -20.37 -2.37
N LEU A 130 10.29 -19.19 -2.87
CA LEU A 130 9.63 -18.10 -2.16
C LEU A 130 8.24 -17.87 -2.71
N SER A 131 7.37 -17.37 -1.84
CA SER A 131 6.07 -16.83 -2.21
C SER A 131 5.94 -15.40 -1.74
N PHE A 132 5.17 -14.61 -2.47
CA PHE A 132 4.93 -13.21 -2.13
C PHE A 132 3.48 -12.83 -2.38
N ARG A 133 3.04 -11.74 -1.74
CA ARG A 133 1.78 -11.09 -2.06
C ARG A 133 2.05 -9.87 -2.94
N SER A 134 1.11 -9.59 -3.83
CA SER A 134 1.18 -8.44 -4.71
C SER A 134 -0.10 -7.65 -4.64
N PHE A 135 0.03 -6.34 -4.79
CA PHE A 135 -1.09 -5.41 -4.66
C PHE A 135 -1.06 -4.42 -5.79
N ASP A 136 -2.23 -4.07 -6.32
CA ASP A 136 -2.44 -2.92 -7.20
C ASP A 136 -3.44 -1.99 -6.53
N VAL A 137 -3.03 -0.75 -6.25
CA VAL A 137 -3.95 0.29 -5.77
C VAL A 137 -4.28 1.22 -6.93
N ILE A 138 -5.58 1.29 -7.21
CA ILE A 138 -6.12 2.14 -8.27
C ILE A 138 -7.11 3.14 -7.68
N ASN A 139 -7.19 4.30 -8.31
CA ASN A 139 -8.12 5.34 -7.92
C ASN A 139 -9.54 4.95 -8.37
N ARG A 140 -10.47 4.87 -7.42
CA ARG A 140 -11.88 4.54 -7.69
C ARG A 140 -12.55 5.57 -8.62
N GLU A 141 -12.12 6.82 -8.58
CA GLU A 141 -12.73 7.91 -9.35
C GLU A 141 -12.37 7.85 -10.85
N ASP A 142 -11.36 7.06 -11.25
CA ASP A 142 -10.89 6.95 -12.64
C ASP A 142 -11.55 5.78 -13.42
N ASP A 143 -12.74 5.34 -13.01
CA ASP A 143 -13.38 4.06 -13.41
C ASP A 143 -13.56 3.88 -14.95
N ASN A 144 -13.66 4.97 -15.74
CA ASN A 144 -13.89 4.88 -17.20
C ASN A 144 -12.73 4.27 -18.00
N ASN A 145 -11.48 4.32 -17.50
CA ASN A 145 -10.31 3.76 -18.19
C ASN A 145 -9.90 2.36 -17.68
N HIS A 146 -10.53 1.87 -16.62
CA HIS A 146 -10.04 0.70 -15.88
C HIS A 146 -10.71 -0.62 -16.28
N GLN A 147 -11.87 -0.58 -16.95
CA GLN A 147 -12.62 -1.79 -17.35
C GLN A 147 -11.85 -2.69 -18.33
N PHE A 148 -10.94 -2.16 -19.16
CA PHE A 148 -10.25 -2.94 -20.19
C PHE A 148 -8.95 -3.64 -19.72
N GLY A 149 -8.40 -3.27 -18.56
CA GLY A 149 -7.09 -3.78 -18.07
C GLY A 149 -7.16 -4.64 -16.81
N LEU A 150 -8.29 -4.65 -16.10
CA LEU A 150 -8.53 -5.43 -14.88
C LEU A 150 -9.10 -6.81 -15.22
N LYS A 151 -8.48 -7.57 -16.13
CA LYS A 151 -8.82 -8.99 -16.25
C LYS A 151 -8.52 -9.65 -14.91
N ASP A 152 -9.46 -10.44 -14.39
CA ASP A 152 -9.33 -11.13 -13.11
C ASP A 152 -8.00 -11.87 -13.07
N ILE A 153 -7.01 -11.29 -12.40
CA ILE A 153 -5.78 -11.97 -12.08
C ILE A 153 -6.22 -13.09 -11.13
N THR A 154 -6.23 -14.32 -11.63
CA THR A 154 -6.68 -15.51 -10.88
C THR A 154 -5.72 -15.92 -9.77
N ASN A 155 -4.65 -15.13 -9.57
CA ASN A 155 -3.65 -15.38 -8.56
C ASN A 155 -4.21 -15.12 -7.15
N PRO A 156 -4.28 -16.14 -6.28
CA PRO A 156 -4.84 -16.00 -4.93
C PRO A 156 -3.98 -15.12 -4.01
N ARG A 157 -2.72 -14.83 -4.38
CA ARG A 157 -1.81 -13.93 -3.65
C ARG A 157 -1.74 -12.53 -4.27
N HIS A 158 -2.64 -12.21 -5.20
CA HIS A 158 -2.77 -10.87 -5.76
C HIS A 158 -4.05 -10.20 -5.26
N THR A 159 -3.99 -8.89 -5.02
CA THR A 159 -5.17 -8.11 -4.60
C THR A 159 -5.20 -6.76 -5.29
N ILE A 160 -6.34 -6.44 -5.87
CA ILE A 160 -6.59 -5.13 -6.47
C ILE A 160 -7.46 -4.32 -5.52
N ASN A 161 -6.92 -3.22 -5.01
CA ASN A 161 -7.58 -2.31 -4.10
C ASN A 161 -8.05 -1.07 -4.86
N LYS A 162 -9.37 -0.95 -5.03
CA LYS A 162 -10.00 0.29 -5.50
C LYS A 162 -10.20 1.23 -4.32
N LEU A 163 -9.37 2.26 -4.20
CA LEU A 163 -9.42 3.19 -3.08
C LEU A 163 -9.90 4.57 -3.52
N LYS A 164 -10.62 5.25 -2.62
CA LYS A 164 -10.91 6.67 -2.77
C LYS A 164 -9.70 7.46 -2.26
N TYR A 165 -9.16 8.32 -3.11
CA TYR A 165 -8.07 9.21 -2.74
C TYR A 165 -8.64 10.52 -2.23
N ASP A 166 -8.15 10.97 -1.07
CA ASP A 166 -8.47 12.31 -0.58
C ASP A 166 -7.74 13.36 -1.40
N ASP A 167 -8.34 14.53 -1.58
CA ASP A 167 -7.65 15.69 -2.10
C ASP A 167 -6.78 16.31 -1.00
N ILE A 168 -5.47 16.34 -1.24
CA ILE A 168 -4.49 16.85 -0.28
C ILE A 168 -3.68 18.00 -0.88
N PHE A 169 -3.23 18.88 0.01
CA PHE A 169 -2.37 20.00 -0.33
C PHE A 169 -1.04 19.88 0.40
N PHE A 170 0.03 20.33 -0.22
CA PHE A 170 1.39 20.28 0.29
C PHE A 170 1.95 21.68 0.46
N SER A 171 2.64 21.90 1.57
CA SER A 171 3.39 23.13 1.83
C SER A 171 4.75 22.81 2.45
N LYS A 172 5.68 23.74 2.24
CA LYS A 172 6.93 23.85 2.98
C LYS A 172 6.82 25.08 3.85
N ASP A 173 6.86 24.88 5.17
CA ASP A 173 6.45 25.91 6.14
C ASP A 173 7.65 26.70 6.64
N SER A 174 8.57 26.05 7.36
CA SER A 174 9.75 26.68 7.95
C SER A 174 10.99 25.83 7.72
N CYS A 175 12.15 26.47 7.63
CA CYS A 175 13.43 25.78 7.55
C CYS A 175 14.39 26.35 8.59
N HIS A 176 15.14 25.46 9.24
CA HIS A 176 16.10 25.81 10.27
C HIS A 176 17.43 25.08 10.00
N PHE A 177 18.54 25.75 10.28
CA PHE A 177 19.83 25.09 10.35
C PHE A 177 19.99 24.47 11.73
N THR A 178 20.27 23.18 11.77
CA THR A 178 20.61 22.45 13.00
C THR A 178 22.00 21.84 12.86
N THR A 179 22.67 21.61 13.98
CA THR A 179 23.96 20.93 14.03
C THR A 179 23.75 19.52 14.57
N GLU A 180 24.16 18.51 13.81
CA GLU A 180 24.20 17.11 14.26
C GLU A 180 25.67 16.66 14.22
N GLY A 181 26.36 16.76 15.36
CA GLY A 181 27.81 16.59 15.41
C GLY A 181 28.54 17.74 14.72
N PHE A 182 29.41 17.44 13.76
CA PHE A 182 30.15 18.44 12.97
C PHE A 182 29.38 18.91 11.72
N ASP A 183 28.26 18.27 11.39
CA ASP A 183 27.50 18.58 10.19
C ASP A 183 26.42 19.64 10.46
N LYS A 184 26.38 20.67 9.60
CA LYS A 184 25.26 21.62 9.53
C LYS A 184 24.21 21.06 8.60
N ILE A 185 23.05 20.73 9.15
CA ILE A 185 21.93 20.16 8.41
C ILE A 185 20.83 21.21 8.27
N HIS A 186 20.39 21.46 7.03
CA HIS A 186 19.22 22.28 6.76
C HIS A 186 17.95 21.42 6.85
N VAL A 187 17.14 21.67 7.89
CA VAL A 187 15.92 20.91 8.17
C VAL A 187 14.71 21.78 7.91
N CYS A 188 13.90 21.37 6.94
CA CYS A 188 12.61 21.98 6.65
C CYS A 188 11.44 21.16 7.19
N ARG A 189 10.43 21.86 7.70
CA ARG A 189 9.10 21.36 7.99
C ARG A 189 8.26 21.36 6.72
N TYR A 190 7.59 20.25 6.48
CA TYR A 190 6.67 20.07 5.37
C TYR A 190 5.33 19.62 5.92
N SER A 191 4.25 20.18 5.39
CA SER A 191 2.90 19.87 5.85
C SER A 191 2.05 19.28 4.72
N ILE A 192 1.20 18.33 5.11
CA ILE A 192 0.13 17.78 4.28
C ILE A 192 -1.19 18.25 4.89
N CYS A 193 -2.00 18.91 4.08
CA CYS A 193 -3.23 19.54 4.50
C CYS A 193 -4.44 18.94 3.77
N LYS A 194 -5.56 18.81 4.47
CA LYS A 194 -6.84 18.37 3.92
C LYS A 194 -7.93 19.36 4.28
N LYS A 195 -8.89 19.56 3.38
CA LYS A 195 -10.13 20.28 3.72
C LYS A 195 -11.06 19.32 4.47
N ASN A 196 -11.59 19.77 5.60
CA ASN A 196 -12.64 19.04 6.30
C ASN A 196 -14.02 19.35 5.70
N ASP A 197 -15.06 18.65 6.18
CA ASP A 197 -16.44 18.82 5.70
C ASP A 197 -17.01 20.23 5.88
N ARG A 198 -16.39 21.04 6.75
CA ARG A 198 -16.75 22.45 7.00
C ARG A 198 -15.92 23.44 6.17
N GLY A 199 -15.05 22.94 5.28
CA GLY A 199 -14.17 23.74 4.43
C GLY A 199 -12.89 24.25 5.11
N HIS A 200 -12.67 23.96 6.39
CA HIS A 200 -11.43 24.35 7.07
C HIS A 200 -10.27 23.44 6.67
N ILE A 201 -9.09 24.03 6.56
CA ILE A 201 -7.85 23.31 6.21
C ILE A 201 -7.20 22.80 7.49
N VAL A 202 -6.99 21.48 7.57
CA VAL A 202 -6.28 20.83 8.67
C VAL A 202 -4.96 20.28 8.14
N CYS A 203 -3.85 20.77 8.69
CA CYS A 203 -2.50 20.40 8.29
C CYS A 203 -1.83 19.50 9.33
N LYS A 204 -1.06 18.52 8.84
CA LYS A 204 -0.21 17.65 9.64
C LYS A 204 1.19 17.63 9.06
N ASP A 205 2.20 17.45 9.91
CA ASP A 205 3.57 17.29 9.42
C ASP A 205 3.69 16.02 8.54
N ALA A 206 4.20 16.20 7.33
CA ALA A 206 4.32 15.15 6.32
C ALA A 206 5.29 14.04 6.76
N LYS A 207 6.40 14.38 7.41
CA LYS A 207 7.44 13.42 7.82
C LYS A 207 7.03 12.59 9.02
N PHE A 208 6.13 13.10 9.87
CA PHE A 208 5.60 12.34 11.01
C PHE A 208 4.41 11.45 10.65
N ASN A 209 3.65 11.80 9.61
CA ASN A 209 2.43 11.09 9.20
C ASN A 209 2.63 10.19 7.98
N GLY A 210 3.85 10.14 7.44
CA GLY A 210 4.25 9.33 6.30
C GLY A 210 5.73 9.41 6.04
N ASN A 211 6.14 9.04 4.84
CA ASN A 211 7.49 9.27 4.32
C ASN A 211 7.43 10.30 3.20
N LEU A 212 8.25 11.33 3.33
CA LEU A 212 8.41 12.35 2.31
C LEU A 212 9.72 12.11 1.57
N ILE A 213 9.60 11.85 0.27
CA ILE A 213 10.70 11.40 -0.58
C ILE A 213 10.89 12.44 -1.68
N ASN A 214 12.06 13.05 -1.76
CA ASN A 214 12.43 13.97 -2.83
C ASN A 214 12.95 13.17 -4.03
N ILE A 215 12.40 13.45 -5.22
CA ILE A 215 12.74 12.73 -6.45
C ILE A 215 14.12 13.12 -7.01
N LYS A 216 14.64 14.31 -6.67
CA LYS A 216 15.97 14.77 -7.12
C LYS A 216 17.04 14.61 -6.05
N GLU A 217 18.27 14.37 -6.50
CA GLU A 217 19.48 14.35 -5.68
C GLU A 217 19.73 15.72 -5.02
N TYR A 218 20.37 15.72 -3.85
CA TYR A 218 20.53 16.84 -2.90
C TYR A 218 21.20 18.11 -3.48
N ILE A 219 21.60 18.12 -4.75
CA ILE A 219 22.68 18.98 -5.25
C ILE A 219 22.25 20.43 -5.50
N ASN A 220 20.98 20.75 -5.73
CA ASN A 220 20.57 22.15 -5.94
C ASN A 220 19.34 22.56 -5.11
N TYR A 221 19.43 23.73 -4.46
CA TYR A 221 18.31 24.49 -3.90
C TYR A 221 17.41 25.08 -5.00
N GLU A 222 17.11 24.28 -6.01
CA GLU A 222 16.30 24.69 -7.16
C GLU A 222 14.84 24.95 -6.74
N GLU A 223 14.28 25.99 -7.33
CA GLU A 223 12.84 26.18 -7.46
C GLU A 223 12.25 24.98 -8.23
N ASN A 224 11.06 24.51 -7.86
CA ASN A 224 10.35 23.36 -8.46
C ASN A 224 10.82 21.97 -8.00
N GLN A 225 10.72 21.71 -6.69
CA GLN A 225 11.01 20.39 -6.10
C GLN A 225 9.78 19.47 -6.19
N LYS A 226 10.01 18.20 -6.53
CA LYS A 226 8.97 17.17 -6.56
C LYS A 226 9.16 16.19 -5.40
N TYR A 227 8.08 15.91 -4.70
CA TYR A 227 8.05 14.99 -3.58
C TYR A 227 7.01 13.90 -3.80
N ILE A 228 7.37 12.68 -3.41
CA ILE A 228 6.41 11.60 -3.23
C ILE A 228 6.08 11.55 -1.74
N TYR A 229 4.80 11.69 -1.43
CA TYR A 229 4.29 11.47 -0.08
C TYR A 229 3.69 10.06 -0.01
N LEU A 230 4.29 9.21 0.83
CA LEU A 230 3.81 7.87 1.16
C LEU A 230 3.21 7.89 2.57
N PRO A 231 1.89 7.83 2.75
CA PRO A 231 1.32 7.75 4.09
C PRO A 231 1.77 6.48 4.84
N ASN A 232 1.75 6.51 6.18
CA ASN A 232 2.28 5.42 7.01
C ASN A 232 1.67 4.04 6.71
N ASN A 233 0.38 4.00 6.36
CA ASN A 233 -0.34 2.78 5.98
C ASN A 233 0.25 2.07 4.74
N CYS A 234 1.03 2.75 3.90
CA CYS A 234 1.77 2.13 2.79
C CYS A 234 2.92 1.24 3.25
N ILE A 235 3.47 1.49 4.44
CA ILE A 235 4.71 0.89 4.91
C ILE A 235 4.44 -0.21 5.92
N GLU A 236 3.35 -0.08 6.67
CA GLU A 236 2.89 -1.09 7.61
C GLU A 236 2.84 -2.50 6.98
N GLU A 237 3.22 -3.50 7.75
CA GLU A 237 3.31 -4.92 7.34
C GLU A 237 1.95 -5.63 7.41
N ASN A 238 0.90 -4.89 7.76
CA ASN A 238 -0.45 -5.39 7.95
C ASN A 238 -0.96 -6.01 6.65
N GLY A 239 -1.76 -7.09 6.75
CA GLY A 239 -2.20 -7.87 5.60
C GLY A 239 -3.05 -7.11 4.56
N ASN A 240 -3.59 -5.95 4.92
CA ASN A 240 -4.41 -5.11 4.05
C ASN A 240 -3.60 -3.90 3.58
N PHE A 241 -3.14 -3.94 2.33
CA PHE A 241 -2.37 -2.86 1.71
C PHE A 241 -3.28 -1.69 1.26
N HIS A 242 -3.67 -0.86 2.22
CA HIS A 242 -4.40 0.38 1.95
C HIS A 242 -3.42 1.55 1.83
N CYS A 243 -2.82 1.72 0.65
CA CYS A 243 -1.84 2.78 0.39
C CYS A 243 -2.37 3.77 -0.64
N THR A 244 -2.48 5.06 -0.29
CA THR A 244 -2.82 6.14 -1.24
C THR A 244 -1.67 7.13 -1.33
N PRO A 245 -0.70 6.91 -2.24
CA PRO A 245 0.45 7.79 -2.38
C PRO A 245 0.15 8.99 -3.27
N TYR A 246 0.95 10.05 -3.11
CA TYR A 246 0.74 11.33 -3.78
C TYR A 246 2.04 11.89 -4.35
N LEU A 247 1.93 12.58 -5.49
CA LEU A 247 3.00 13.40 -6.06
C LEU A 247 2.72 14.87 -5.76
N CYS A 248 3.56 15.49 -4.97
CA CYS A 248 3.44 16.89 -4.59
C CYS A 248 4.54 17.70 -5.26
N LYS A 249 4.18 18.83 -5.86
CA LYS A 249 5.13 19.79 -6.43
C LYS A 249 5.19 21.01 -5.52
N TYR A 250 6.39 21.51 -5.32
CA TYR A 250 6.64 22.69 -4.51
C TYR A 250 7.32 23.76 -5.37
N GLU A 251 6.72 24.94 -5.40
CA GLU A 251 7.25 26.12 -6.09
C GLU A 251 7.73 27.17 -5.08
N LYS A 252 6.85 27.63 -4.17
CA LYS A 252 7.14 28.70 -3.20
C LYS A 252 6.76 28.37 -1.77
N MET A 253 7.49 28.95 -0.82
CA MET A 253 7.33 28.74 0.62
C MET A 253 5.99 29.29 1.11
N ASN A 254 5.38 28.64 2.11
CA ASN A 254 4.10 29.03 2.72
C ASN A 254 2.88 29.06 1.78
N GLU A 255 2.99 28.53 0.57
CA GLU A 255 1.86 28.29 -0.33
C GLU A 255 1.40 26.82 -0.25
N LEU A 256 0.11 26.59 -0.52
CA LEU A 256 -0.50 25.27 -0.55
C LEU A 256 -0.70 24.82 -1.99
N TYR A 257 -0.01 23.75 -2.38
CA TYR A 257 -0.12 23.18 -3.72
C TYR A 257 -0.91 21.86 -3.68
N PRO A 258 -1.88 21.65 -4.57
CA PRO A 258 -2.56 20.35 -4.67
C PRO A 258 -1.55 19.26 -5.08
N CYS A 259 -1.69 18.07 -4.51
CA CYS A 259 -0.91 16.91 -4.93
C CYS A 259 -1.69 16.02 -5.90
N ASP A 260 -0.97 15.47 -6.88
CA ASP A 260 -1.53 14.49 -7.82
C ASP A 260 -1.67 13.12 -7.13
N LYS A 261 -2.80 12.46 -7.35
CA LYS A 261 -3.09 11.10 -6.89
C LYS A 261 -2.22 10.12 -7.69
N LEU A 262 -1.47 9.24 -7.03
CA LEU A 262 -0.62 8.23 -7.70
C LEU A 262 -1.16 6.82 -7.47
N GLU A 263 -1.40 6.09 -8.56
CA GLU A 263 -1.56 4.63 -8.49
C GLU A 263 -0.22 3.96 -8.12
N ILE A 264 -0.29 2.85 -7.39
CA ILE A 264 0.88 2.11 -6.94
C ILE A 264 0.68 0.59 -7.03
N SER A 265 1.71 -0.12 -7.47
CA SER A 265 1.82 -1.57 -7.24
C SER A 265 2.79 -1.84 -6.10
N ALA A 266 2.54 -2.89 -5.35
CA ALA A 266 3.44 -3.29 -4.28
C ALA A 266 3.65 -4.80 -4.25
N VAL A 267 4.85 -5.17 -3.82
CA VAL A 267 5.18 -6.51 -3.35
C VAL A 267 5.30 -6.46 -1.83
N LYS A 268 4.70 -7.43 -1.12
CA LYS A 268 4.79 -7.56 0.33
C LYS A 268 4.77 -9.04 0.76
N GLY A 269 5.33 -9.31 1.94
CA GLY A 269 5.28 -10.63 2.56
C GLY A 269 6.03 -11.73 1.82
N ILE A 270 7.24 -11.44 1.31
CA ILE A 270 8.14 -12.48 0.78
C ILE A 270 8.53 -13.47 1.89
N ASN A 271 8.16 -14.73 1.71
CA ASN A 271 8.46 -15.81 2.66
C ASN A 271 8.76 -17.12 1.92
N PRO A 272 9.48 -18.06 2.55
CA PRO A 272 9.62 -19.42 2.03
C PRO A 272 8.25 -20.02 1.70
N TYR A 273 8.13 -20.58 0.50
CA TYR A 273 6.91 -21.25 0.07
C TYR A 273 6.77 -22.57 0.81
N ILE A 274 5.61 -22.78 1.42
CA ILE A 274 5.20 -24.03 2.04
C ILE A 274 3.93 -24.48 1.33
N GLU A 275 3.93 -25.69 0.79
CA GLU A 275 2.84 -26.24 -0.03
C GLU A 275 1.50 -26.29 0.76
N SER A 276 1.55 -26.52 2.07
CA SER A 276 0.38 -26.48 2.96
C SER A 276 -0.23 -25.09 3.18
N SER A 277 0.45 -24.01 2.76
CA SER A 277 -0.09 -22.64 2.84
C SER A 277 -1.26 -22.39 1.89
N GLU A 278 -1.37 -23.16 0.79
CA GLU A 278 -2.51 -23.08 -0.13
C GLU A 278 -3.82 -23.47 0.57
N MET A 279 -3.79 -24.45 1.49
CA MET A 279 -4.95 -24.88 2.28
C MET A 279 -5.42 -23.86 3.33
N ARG A 280 -4.57 -22.93 3.79
CA ARG A 280 -5.00 -21.83 4.67
C ARG A 280 -5.57 -20.65 3.90
N SER A 281 -5.13 -20.43 2.66
CA SER A 281 -5.55 -19.27 1.85
C SER A 281 -6.99 -19.34 1.34
N THR A 282 -7.57 -20.54 1.24
CA THR A 282 -8.97 -20.73 0.83
C THR A 282 -9.99 -20.26 1.88
N ASN A 283 -9.57 -20.08 3.13
CA ASN A 283 -10.45 -19.59 4.21
C ASN A 283 -10.35 -18.08 4.48
N SER A 284 -9.48 -17.35 3.76
CA SER A 284 -9.48 -15.89 3.78
C SER A 284 -9.95 -15.33 2.43
N ARG A 285 -11.08 -15.83 1.92
CA ARG A 285 -11.91 -14.98 1.07
C ARG A 285 -12.42 -13.86 1.95
N ILE A 286 -11.69 -12.74 1.95
CA ILE A 286 -12.25 -11.45 2.32
C ILE A 286 -13.33 -11.18 1.28
N ILE A 287 -14.54 -11.65 1.58
CA ILE A 287 -15.75 -11.14 0.98
C ILE A 287 -15.69 -9.62 1.25
N PRO A 288 -15.80 -8.75 0.24
CA PRO A 288 -15.98 -7.34 0.50
C PRO A 288 -17.31 -7.21 1.25
N HIS A 289 -17.25 -7.13 2.58
CA HIS A 289 -18.38 -6.78 3.40
C HIS A 289 -18.67 -5.30 3.16
N GLU A 290 -19.46 -5.03 2.12
CA GLU A 290 -20.40 -3.93 2.16
C GLU A 290 -21.44 -4.29 3.22
N ASN A 291 -21.12 -4.00 4.48
CA ASN A 291 -22.04 -3.89 5.63
C ASN A 291 -21.19 -3.64 6.88
N ASP A 292 -20.87 -2.36 7.10
CA ASP A 292 -20.26 -1.84 8.31
C ASP A 292 -21.30 -1.87 9.45
N VAL A 293 -21.64 -3.07 9.89
CA VAL A 293 -22.51 -3.29 11.05
C VAL A 293 -21.62 -3.06 12.27
N ARG A 294 -21.61 -1.81 12.74
CA ARG A 294 -20.91 -1.37 13.97
C ARG A 294 -21.07 -2.41 15.08
N PRO A 295 -20.08 -2.64 15.95
CA PRO A 295 -20.19 -3.60 17.05
C PRO A 295 -21.44 -3.37 17.92
N SER A 296 -21.90 -2.12 18.07
CA SER A 296 -23.19 -1.77 18.69
C SER A 296 -24.41 -2.44 18.04
N THR A 297 -24.38 -2.65 16.73
CA THR A 297 -25.45 -3.24 15.95
C THR A 297 -25.44 -4.77 16.06
N ILE A 298 -24.27 -5.40 16.19
CA ILE A 298 -24.17 -6.84 16.51
C ILE A 298 -24.71 -7.11 17.92
N PHE A 299 -24.37 -6.26 18.88
CA PHE A 299 -24.97 -6.31 20.23
C PHE A 299 -26.49 -6.11 20.18
N ALA A 300 -26.99 -5.15 19.40
CA ALA A 300 -28.42 -4.94 19.22
C ALA A 300 -29.13 -6.16 18.59
N ILE A 301 -28.55 -6.74 17.53
CA ILE A 301 -29.07 -7.95 16.86
C ILE A 301 -29.12 -9.14 17.82
N SER A 302 -28.11 -9.31 18.66
CA SER A 302 -28.09 -10.38 19.67
C SER A 302 -29.13 -10.18 20.79
N PHE A 303 -29.57 -8.94 21.04
CA PHE A 303 -30.53 -8.59 22.09
C PHE A 303 -32.00 -8.66 21.64
N PHE A 304 -32.29 -8.62 20.33
CA PHE A 304 -33.66 -8.75 19.80
C PHE A 304 -34.40 -10.02 20.25
N PRO A 305 -33.80 -11.23 20.22
CA PRO A 305 -34.50 -12.42 20.71
C PRO A 305 -34.84 -12.33 22.21
N PHE A 306 -34.01 -11.68 23.02
CA PHE A 306 -34.30 -11.45 24.45
C PHE A 306 -35.44 -10.46 24.67
N LEU A 307 -35.50 -9.38 23.88
CA LEU A 307 -36.61 -8.42 23.93
C LEU A 307 -37.94 -9.06 23.54
N ILE A 308 -37.94 -9.90 22.50
CA ILE A 308 -39.14 -10.66 22.09
C ILE A 308 -39.60 -11.57 23.24
N MET A 309 -38.69 -12.30 23.88
CA MET A 309 -39.01 -13.13 25.03
C MET A 309 -39.57 -12.33 26.21
N LEU A 310 -39.02 -11.15 26.51
CA LEU A 310 -39.55 -10.26 27.55
C LEU A 310 -40.97 -9.78 27.25
N VAL A 311 -41.29 -9.47 25.99
CA VAL A 311 -42.65 -9.11 25.57
C VAL A 311 -43.62 -10.28 25.81
N PHE A 312 -43.24 -11.52 25.44
CA PHE A 312 -44.08 -12.69 25.70
C PHE A 312 -44.29 -12.96 27.18
N ILE A 313 -43.24 -12.84 28.00
CA ILE A 313 -43.31 -12.98 29.45
C ILE A 313 -44.23 -11.89 30.04
N TRP A 314 -44.08 -10.64 29.60
CA TRP A 314 -44.90 -9.53 30.08
C TRP A 314 -46.37 -9.69 29.67
N CYS A 315 -46.64 -10.09 28.42
CA CYS A 315 -47.99 -10.41 27.95
C CYS A 315 -48.61 -11.58 28.73
N TYR A 316 -47.83 -12.61 29.06
CA TYR A 316 -48.29 -13.73 29.87
C TYR A 316 -48.63 -13.31 31.30
N ILE A 317 -47.75 -12.55 31.96
CA ILE A 317 -47.97 -11.99 33.30
C ILE A 317 -49.18 -11.06 33.30
N TYR A 318 -49.28 -10.15 32.32
CA TYR A 318 -50.40 -9.23 32.18
C TYR A 318 -51.73 -9.98 31.99
N LYS A 319 -51.76 -11.01 31.14
CA LYS A 319 -52.95 -11.86 30.94
C LYS A 319 -53.35 -12.58 32.22
N LYS A 320 -52.38 -13.11 32.99
CA LYS A 320 -52.61 -13.77 34.29
C LYS A 320 -53.16 -12.79 35.34
N LEU A 321 -52.56 -11.60 35.47
CA LEU A 321 -53.02 -10.54 36.37
C LEU A 321 -54.41 -10.02 36.00
N ARG A 322 -54.69 -9.81 34.70
CA ARG A 322 -56.02 -9.41 34.21
C ARG A 322 -57.08 -10.48 34.48
N ARG A 323 -56.73 -11.77 34.36
CA ARG A 323 -57.63 -12.90 34.67
C ARG A 323 -57.91 -12.98 36.18
N ASN A 324 -56.91 -12.78 37.03
CA ASN A 324 -57.10 -12.73 38.49
C ASN A 324 -57.91 -11.52 38.93
N ARG A 325 -57.75 -10.34 38.32
CA ARG A 325 -58.61 -9.18 38.57
C ARG A 325 -60.07 -9.42 38.15
N ARG A 326 -60.33 -10.14 37.05
CA ARG A 326 -61.70 -10.53 36.65
C ARG A 326 -62.30 -11.55 37.62
N LYS A 327 -61.54 -12.55 38.08
CA LYS A 327 -62.01 -13.49 39.10
C LYS A 327 -62.27 -12.82 40.46
N GLY A 328 -61.43 -11.86 40.87
CA GLY A 328 -61.66 -11.07 42.09
C GLY A 328 -62.88 -10.15 42.01
N LYS A 329 -63.23 -9.62 40.82
CA LYS A 329 -64.47 -8.86 40.61
C LYS A 329 -65.72 -9.74 40.57
N VAL A 330 -65.63 -10.97 40.05
CA VAL A 330 -66.74 -11.94 40.04
C VAL A 330 -66.97 -12.58 41.42
N ALA A 331 -65.92 -12.76 42.22
CA ALA A 331 -66.04 -13.21 43.61
C ALA A 331 -66.67 -12.13 44.50
N ARG A 332 -66.27 -10.85 44.33
CA ARG A 332 -66.87 -9.72 45.06
C ARG A 332 -68.29 -9.35 44.63
N SER A 333 -68.80 -9.88 43.52
CA SER A 333 -70.20 -9.67 43.08
C SER A 333 -71.12 -10.84 43.45
N LYS A 334 -70.63 -11.80 44.26
CA LYS A 334 -71.37 -12.98 44.71
C LYS A 334 -71.16 -13.29 46.20
N GLU A 335 -70.78 -12.28 46.98
CA GLU A 335 -70.97 -12.31 48.43
C GLU A 335 -72.17 -11.39 48.74
N PRO A 336 -73.14 -11.84 49.56
CA PRO A 336 -74.45 -11.20 49.74
C PRO A 336 -74.40 -9.82 50.39
#